data_AF-A0A0N7ABK6-F1
#
_entry.id   AF-A0A0N7ABK6-F1
#
_cell.length_a   1.000
_cell.length_b   1.000
_cell.length_c   1.000
_cell.angle_alpha   90.00
_cell.angle_beta   90.00
_cell.angle_gamma   90.00
#
_symmetry.space_group_name_H-M   'P 1'
#
loop_
_entity.id
_entity.type
_entity.pdbx_description
1 polymer ?
#
loop_
_entity_poly.entity_id
_entity_poly.type
_entity_poly.pdbx_seq_one_letter_code
_entity_poly.pdbx_strand_id
1 'polypeptide(L)'
;MPTKYEKLNIYYILKMGRATQYRLRYYIRRYYKKFVLSILLLSVVVILTFFILFTNKIFSSAKRASMEKEIYNYINKTMDEILKHKTRVKQNSEFAKLDPPLPIQPLKMTLSTAVFLYTDTTPNTVLKRIIVNKKAPIYEDEIALRLNHPNMVKSIKSERTTYEDSNGEKQIIIWLYMEYLPIRISYKTVNKNEDVLRRIARDVLIGLDYLHKQNIAHLDLKIANIMGDHKKGEIFYKIIDFGYARHMKNGEIKIPTKNYGTFPYKPPEIVLHNIHSLKSDIWCLGAIILFLRNGKTPFYDSKGNKQSDKYKDFIKGNRTIPLDSEASKEIKDFITSCLQLDKDRRPTAKELLSHKFITGTEDGIMFHSTSEEDSDYYSDEETLDIDWL
;
A
#
# COMPACT_ATOMS: atom_id res chain seq x y z
N MET A 1 -26.48 -5.29 57.03
CA MET A 1 -26.24 -5.92 58.34
C MET A 1 -24.95 -6.72 58.25
N PRO A 2 -24.04 -6.65 59.24
CA PRO A 2 -22.77 -7.37 59.16
C PRO A 2 -23.02 -8.89 59.14
N THR A 3 -22.24 -9.59 58.33
CA THR A 3 -22.28 -11.03 58.16
C THR A 3 -21.95 -11.76 59.47
N LYS A 4 -22.33 -13.04 59.60
CA LYS A 4 -22.14 -13.83 60.83
C LYS A 4 -20.66 -13.88 61.28
N TYR A 5 -19.73 -13.80 60.33
CA TYR A 5 -18.28 -13.71 60.57
C TYR A 5 -17.82 -12.34 61.11
N GLU A 6 -18.38 -11.24 60.61
CA GLU A 6 -18.06 -9.89 61.10
C GLU A 6 -18.55 -9.65 62.53
N LYS A 7 -19.70 -10.23 62.90
CA LYS A 7 -20.22 -10.19 64.28
C LYS A 7 -19.32 -10.98 65.26
N LEU A 8 -18.73 -12.10 64.81
CA LEU A 8 -17.85 -12.93 65.64
C LEU A 8 -16.51 -12.21 65.94
N ASN A 9 -15.95 -11.51 64.95
CA ASN A 9 -14.70 -10.75 65.14
C ASN A 9 -14.88 -9.55 66.08
N ILE A 10 -16.02 -8.85 66.02
CA ILE A 10 -16.31 -7.71 66.94
C ILE A 10 -16.45 -8.19 68.39
N TYR A 11 -17.08 -9.35 68.61
CA TYR A 11 -17.27 -9.93 69.94
C TYR A 11 -15.95 -10.29 70.64
N TYR A 12 -15.01 -10.93 69.94
CA TYR A 12 -13.70 -11.28 70.51
C TYR A 12 -12.82 -10.04 70.79
N ILE A 13 -12.89 -9.01 69.95
CA ILE A 13 -12.14 -7.77 70.16
C ILE A 13 -12.66 -7.05 71.41
N LEU A 14 -13.97 -7.00 71.65
CA LEU A 14 -14.57 -6.37 72.84
C LEU A 14 -14.23 -7.10 74.15
N LYS A 15 -13.98 -8.42 74.11
CA LYS A 15 -13.55 -9.23 75.27
C LYS A 15 -12.04 -9.14 75.58
N MET A 16 -11.23 -8.54 74.71
CA MET A 16 -9.81 -8.33 74.98
C MET A 16 -9.61 -7.18 75.99
N GLY A 17 -8.69 -7.34 76.95
CA GLY A 17 -8.32 -6.27 77.87
C GLY A 17 -7.81 -5.02 77.13
N ARG A 18 -8.02 -3.82 77.71
CA ARG A 18 -7.73 -2.51 77.06
C ARG A 18 -6.33 -2.42 76.44
N ALA A 19 -5.32 -3.03 77.06
CA ALA A 19 -3.95 -3.06 76.56
C ALA A 19 -3.80 -3.84 75.24
N THR A 20 -4.52 -4.96 75.08
CA THR A 20 -4.49 -5.79 73.88
C THR A 20 -5.26 -5.13 72.73
N GLN A 21 -6.40 -4.49 73.03
CA GLN A 21 -7.11 -3.65 72.04
C GLN A 21 -6.25 -2.47 71.56
N TYR A 22 -5.50 -1.83 72.47
CA TYR A 22 -4.57 -0.76 72.11
C TYR A 22 -3.45 -1.25 71.20
N ARG A 23 -2.81 -2.38 71.54
CA ARG A 23 -1.78 -3.02 70.69
C ARG A 23 -2.32 -3.38 69.31
N LEU A 24 -3.52 -3.98 69.22
CA LEU A 24 -4.15 -4.33 67.95
C LEU A 24 -4.44 -3.08 67.09
N ARG A 25 -5.01 -2.02 67.67
CA ARG A 25 -5.21 -0.73 66.97
C ARG A 25 -3.90 -0.11 66.49
N TYR A 26 -2.84 -0.23 67.29
CA TYR A 26 -1.49 0.23 66.91
C TYR A 26 -0.94 -0.57 65.72
N TYR A 27 -1.05 -1.91 65.73
CA TYR A 27 -0.61 -2.74 64.59
C TYR A 27 -1.43 -2.46 63.32
N ILE A 28 -2.75 -2.32 63.41
CA ILE A 28 -3.61 -1.99 62.27
C ILE A 28 -3.24 -0.61 61.70
N ARG A 29 -3.07 0.42 62.54
CA ARG A 29 -2.63 1.75 62.09
C ARG A 29 -1.26 1.71 61.44
N ARG A 30 -0.31 0.95 62.00
CA ARG A 30 1.03 0.79 61.43
C ARG A 30 0.99 0.06 60.09
N TYR A 31 0.19 -0.98 59.96
CA TYR A 31 -0.02 -1.72 58.70
C TYR A 31 -0.69 -0.83 57.66
N TYR A 32 -1.77 -0.14 58.01
CA TYR A 32 -2.47 0.79 57.13
C TYR A 32 -1.55 1.94 56.67
N LYS A 33 -0.74 2.52 57.56
CA LYS A 33 0.26 3.55 57.20
C LYS A 33 1.30 3.01 56.22
N LYS A 34 1.80 1.77 56.42
CA LYS A 34 2.69 1.11 55.46
C LYS A 34 2.01 0.86 54.11
N PHE A 35 0.76 0.37 54.12
CA PHE A 35 -0.03 0.10 52.93
C PHE A 35 -0.31 1.38 52.11
N VAL A 36 -0.73 2.46 52.76
CA VAL A 36 -0.93 3.77 52.13
C VAL A 36 0.39 4.32 51.57
N LEU A 37 1.50 4.18 52.31
CA LEU A 37 2.82 4.59 51.82
C LEU A 37 3.24 3.78 50.59
N SER A 38 2.96 2.47 50.56
CA SER A 38 3.21 1.61 49.40
C SER A 38 2.38 2.02 48.19
N ILE A 39 1.10 2.37 48.36
CA ILE A 39 0.25 2.88 47.27
C ILE A 39 0.76 4.23 46.76
N LEU A 40 1.13 5.14 47.66
CA LEU A 40 1.72 6.43 47.28
C LEU A 40 3.02 6.24 46.50
N LEU A 41 3.91 5.36 46.97
CA LEU A 41 5.15 5.02 46.26
C LEU A 41 4.86 4.47 44.86
N LEU A 42 3.90 3.53 44.74
CA LEU A 42 3.49 2.97 43.45
C LEU A 42 2.92 4.06 42.52
N SER A 43 2.10 4.97 43.04
CA SER A 43 1.55 6.09 42.26
C SER A 43 2.64 7.02 41.76
N VAL A 44 3.67 7.31 42.57
CA VAL A 44 4.83 8.12 42.17
C VAL A 44 5.64 7.41 41.10
N VAL A 45 5.87 6.09 41.23
CA VAL A 45 6.56 5.30 40.19
C VAL A 45 5.78 5.33 38.88
N VAL A 46 4.45 5.16 38.89
CA VAL A 46 3.60 5.22 37.69
C VAL A 46 3.64 6.61 37.05
N ILE A 47 3.61 7.68 37.85
CA ILE A 47 3.70 9.06 37.34
C ILE A 47 5.09 9.31 36.73
N LEU A 48 6.16 8.86 37.39
CA LEU A 48 7.53 9.01 36.89
C LEU A 48 7.75 8.20 35.61
N THR A 49 7.26 6.96 35.52
CA THR A 49 7.37 6.17 34.29
C THR A 49 6.57 6.80 33.16
N PHE A 50 5.35 7.27 33.42
CA PHE A 50 4.57 8.01 32.43
C PHE A 50 5.29 9.28 31.97
N PHE A 51 5.86 10.05 32.91
CA PHE A 51 6.62 11.26 32.60
C PHE A 51 7.86 10.96 31.75
N ILE A 52 8.64 9.92 32.10
CA ILE A 52 9.82 9.48 31.33
C ILE A 52 9.41 9.02 29.93
N LEU A 53 8.34 8.23 29.80
CA LEU A 53 7.83 7.79 28.49
C LEU A 53 7.35 8.98 27.65
N PHE A 54 6.69 9.95 28.29
CA PHE A 54 6.19 11.15 27.64
C PHE A 54 7.32 12.06 27.15
N THR A 55 8.32 12.34 27.99
CA THR A 55 9.48 13.15 27.61
C THR A 55 10.31 12.46 26.53
N ASN A 56 10.53 11.14 26.62
CA ASN A 56 11.19 10.36 25.58
C ASN A 56 10.43 10.41 24.25
N LYS A 57 9.09 10.35 24.29
CA LYS A 57 8.24 10.48 23.09
C LYS A 57 8.32 11.86 22.47
N ILE A 58 8.33 12.94 23.26
CA ILE A 58 8.49 14.31 22.76
C ILE A 58 9.88 14.49 22.14
N PHE A 59 10.93 14.07 22.85
CA PHE A 59 12.30 14.22 22.38
C PHE A 59 12.54 13.42 21.09
N SER A 60 12.04 12.18 21.01
CA SER A 60 12.13 11.38 19.78
C SER A 60 11.33 12.00 18.64
N SER A 61 10.16 12.58 18.92
CA SER A 61 9.36 13.31 17.93
C SER A 61 10.09 14.54 17.39
N ALA A 62 10.76 15.32 18.25
CA ALA A 62 11.52 16.49 17.83
C ALA A 62 12.75 16.11 16.99
N LYS A 63 13.48 15.06 17.41
CA LYS A 63 14.61 14.51 16.65
C LYS A 63 14.17 14.02 15.27
N ARG A 64 13.04 13.32 15.20
CA ARG A 64 12.47 12.83 13.94
C ARG A 64 12.05 13.97 13.01
N ALA A 65 11.40 15.02 13.54
CA ALA A 65 11.04 16.19 12.74
C ALA A 65 12.28 16.92 12.18
N SER A 66 13.36 17.00 12.97
CA SER A 66 14.64 17.54 12.50
C SER A 66 15.24 16.71 11.35
N MET A 67 15.24 15.38 11.49
CA MET A 67 15.72 14.45 10.46
C MET A 67 14.90 14.55 9.18
N GLU A 68 13.58 14.60 9.28
CA GLU A 68 12.68 14.74 8.11
C GLU A 68 12.96 16.02 7.33
N LYS A 69 13.20 17.14 8.03
CA LYS A 69 13.56 18.41 7.38
C LYS A 69 14.90 18.33 6.65
N GLU A 70 15.88 17.65 7.21
CA GLU A 70 17.18 17.42 6.57
C GLU A 70 17.04 16.56 5.31
N ILE A 71 16.26 15.47 5.40
CA ILE A 71 15.90 14.61 4.27
C ILE A 71 15.20 15.39 3.17
N TYR A 72 14.19 16.20 3.51
CA TYR A 72 13.46 16.99 2.51
C TYR A 72 14.37 17.96 1.76
N ASN A 73 15.25 18.65 2.48
CA ASN A 73 16.22 19.58 1.89
C ASN A 73 17.22 18.86 1.00
N TYR A 74 17.75 17.71 1.43
CA TYR A 74 18.64 16.89 0.62
C TYR A 74 17.96 16.45 -0.67
N ILE A 75 16.76 15.87 -0.58
CA ILE A 75 16.03 15.37 -1.75
C ILE A 75 15.74 16.50 -2.72
N ASN A 76 15.27 17.67 -2.25
CA ASN A 76 14.99 18.82 -3.10
C ASN A 76 16.23 19.27 -3.89
N LYS A 77 17.35 19.53 -3.21
CA LYS A 77 18.59 19.96 -3.86
C LYS A 77 19.12 18.94 -4.85
N THR A 78 19.13 17.66 -4.46
CA THR A 78 19.59 16.57 -5.31
C THR A 78 18.73 16.41 -6.56
N MET A 79 17.41 16.55 -6.43
CA MET A 79 16.49 16.50 -7.57
C MET A 79 16.72 17.66 -8.53
N ASP A 80 16.96 18.87 -8.03
CA ASP A 80 17.28 20.03 -8.87
C ASP A 80 18.54 19.80 -9.70
N GLU A 81 19.61 19.25 -9.11
CA GLU A 81 20.83 18.91 -9.84
C GLU A 81 20.61 17.81 -10.89
N ILE A 82 19.94 16.72 -10.51
CA ILE A 82 19.69 15.60 -11.43
C ILE A 82 18.86 16.05 -12.62
N LEU A 83 17.83 16.88 -12.40
CA LEU A 83 16.92 17.34 -13.44
C LEU A 83 17.59 18.25 -14.48
N LYS A 84 18.78 18.81 -14.20
CA LYS A 84 19.58 19.56 -15.19
C LYS A 84 20.11 18.69 -16.33
N HIS A 85 20.23 17.37 -16.15
CA HIS A 85 20.65 16.48 -17.23
C HIS A 85 19.61 16.43 -18.37
N LYS A 86 20.08 16.45 -19.62
CA LYS A 86 19.21 16.56 -20.80
C LYS A 86 18.31 15.35 -21.06
N THR A 87 18.72 14.14 -20.65
CA THR A 87 18.05 12.90 -21.03
C THR A 87 17.48 12.16 -19.82
N ARG A 88 16.29 11.55 -19.98
CA ARG A 88 15.66 10.72 -18.94
C ARG A 88 16.54 9.54 -18.50
N VAL A 89 17.30 8.97 -19.42
CA VAL A 89 18.21 7.84 -19.13
C VAL A 89 19.31 8.28 -18.17
N LYS A 90 19.95 9.43 -18.43
CA LYS A 90 20.99 9.95 -17.54
C LYS A 90 20.41 10.35 -16.19
N GLN A 91 19.27 11.05 -16.18
CA GLN A 91 18.57 11.41 -14.94
C GLN A 91 18.28 10.19 -14.05
N ASN A 92 17.68 9.14 -14.62
CA ASN A 92 17.39 7.91 -13.89
C ASN A 92 18.67 7.20 -13.41
N SER A 93 19.74 7.20 -14.21
CA SER A 93 21.02 6.58 -13.85
C SER A 93 21.71 7.29 -12.70
N GLU A 94 21.73 8.62 -12.68
CA GLU A 94 22.31 9.39 -11.58
C GLU A 94 21.48 9.24 -10.30
N PHE A 95 20.15 9.27 -10.40
CA PHE A 95 19.27 9.05 -9.25
C PHE A 95 19.45 7.68 -8.60
N ALA A 96 19.59 6.63 -9.42
CA ALA A 96 19.79 5.26 -8.91
C ALA A 96 21.16 5.08 -8.22
N LYS A 97 22.15 5.93 -8.52
CA LYS A 97 23.50 5.87 -7.94
C LYS A 97 23.67 6.74 -6.70
N LEU A 98 22.61 7.43 -6.25
CA LEU A 98 22.69 8.24 -5.04
C LEU A 98 23.04 7.35 -3.84
N ASP A 99 24.01 7.82 -3.05
CA ASP A 99 24.40 7.24 -1.77
C ASP A 99 24.25 8.32 -0.69
N PRO A 100 23.02 8.56 -0.19
CA PRO A 100 22.78 9.63 0.77
C PRO A 100 23.41 9.31 2.13
N PRO A 101 24.01 10.28 2.83
CA PRO A 101 24.46 10.10 4.23
C PRO A 101 23.29 10.07 5.23
N LEU A 102 22.08 9.90 4.73
CA LEU A 102 20.81 9.94 5.44
C LEU A 102 20.15 8.57 5.31
N PRO A 103 19.23 8.19 6.21
CA PRO A 103 18.57 6.89 6.22
C PRO A 103 17.52 6.76 5.09
N ILE A 104 17.89 7.10 3.85
CA ILE A 104 17.06 7.03 2.66
C ILE A 104 17.80 6.36 1.51
N GLN A 105 17.12 5.52 0.74
CA GLN A 105 17.68 4.88 -0.45
C GLN A 105 16.81 5.18 -1.68
N PRO A 106 17.39 5.54 -2.83
CA PRO A 106 16.63 5.88 -4.03
C PRO A 106 15.89 4.65 -4.59
N LEU A 107 14.59 4.78 -4.86
CA LEU A 107 13.79 3.71 -5.49
C LEU A 107 13.40 4.02 -6.93
N LYS A 108 12.89 5.24 -7.18
CA LYS A 108 12.38 5.65 -8.49
C LYS A 108 12.24 7.16 -8.58
N MET A 109 12.43 7.73 -9.77
CA MET A 109 12.13 9.13 -10.05
C MET A 109 11.32 9.35 -11.34
N THR A 110 10.66 10.50 -11.41
CA THR A 110 10.13 11.11 -12.64
C THR A 110 10.55 12.59 -12.68
N LEU A 111 9.93 13.41 -13.53
CA LEU A 111 10.16 14.86 -13.51
C LEU A 111 9.51 15.53 -12.30
N SER A 112 8.39 14.99 -11.83
CA SER A 112 7.60 15.58 -10.74
C SER A 112 7.62 14.75 -9.46
N THR A 113 8.20 13.55 -9.46
CA THR A 113 8.18 12.66 -8.30
C THR A 113 9.56 12.07 -8.00
N ALA A 114 9.86 11.87 -6.73
CA ALA A 114 11.02 11.10 -6.27
C ALA A 114 10.59 10.17 -5.14
N VAL A 115 10.96 8.90 -5.22
CA VAL A 115 10.55 7.85 -4.29
C VAL A 115 11.80 7.28 -3.63
N PHE A 116 11.80 7.24 -2.31
CA PHE A 116 12.87 6.72 -1.47
C PHE A 116 12.33 5.68 -0.50
N LEU A 117 13.14 4.67 -0.18
CA LEU A 117 12.96 3.85 1.01
C LEU A 117 13.50 4.63 2.20
N TYR A 118 12.74 4.78 3.28
CA TYR A 118 13.12 5.44 4.52
C TYR A 118 13.35 4.39 5.62
N THR A 119 14.61 4.26 6.06
CA THR A 119 15.09 3.14 6.87
C THR A 119 15.20 3.46 8.37
N ASP A 120 14.96 4.70 8.81
CA ASP A 120 14.90 5.09 10.23
C ASP A 120 13.56 4.68 10.90
N THR A 121 12.81 3.79 10.25
CA THR A 121 11.49 3.34 10.70
C THR A 121 11.47 1.81 10.75
N THR A 122 10.74 1.25 11.71
CA THR A 122 10.52 -0.20 11.80
C THR A 122 9.02 -0.46 11.86
N PRO A 123 8.42 -1.12 10.84
CA PRO A 123 9.05 -1.53 9.58
C PRO A 123 9.49 -0.31 8.73
N ASN A 124 10.35 -0.56 7.73
CA ASN A 124 10.75 0.46 6.76
C ASN A 124 9.53 1.09 6.08
N THR A 125 9.65 2.35 5.69
CA THR A 125 8.57 3.10 5.01
C THR A 125 9.05 3.63 3.68
N VAL A 126 8.12 3.97 2.79
CA VAL A 126 8.43 4.63 1.52
C VAL A 126 8.09 6.11 1.64
N LEU A 127 9.05 6.97 1.31
CA LEU A 127 8.89 8.41 1.22
C LEU A 127 8.78 8.83 -0.25
N LYS A 128 7.63 9.40 -0.62
CA LYS A 128 7.36 9.90 -1.96
C LYS A 128 7.25 11.43 -1.94
N ARG A 129 8.20 12.10 -2.60
CA ARG A 129 8.16 13.52 -2.93
C ARG A 129 7.35 13.73 -4.20
N ILE A 130 6.40 14.66 -4.20
CA ILE A 130 5.54 14.98 -5.36
C ILE A 130 5.47 16.50 -5.53
N ILE A 131 5.84 17.00 -6.71
CA ILE A 131 5.62 18.39 -7.11
C ILE A 131 4.17 18.54 -7.59
N VAL A 132 3.40 19.42 -6.96
CA VAL A 132 2.01 19.70 -7.35
C VAL A 132 1.97 20.47 -8.66
N ASN A 133 1.24 19.96 -9.64
CA ASN A 133 0.99 20.68 -10.89
C ASN A 133 -0.02 21.82 -10.66
N LYS A 134 0.43 23.07 -10.76
CA LYS A 134 -0.42 24.26 -10.57
C LYS A 134 -1.59 24.35 -11.55
N LYS A 135 -1.44 23.83 -12.78
CA LYS A 135 -2.47 23.91 -13.84
C LYS A 135 -3.56 22.83 -13.70
N ALA A 136 -3.22 21.72 -13.09
CA ALA A 136 -4.13 20.60 -12.85
C ALA A 136 -3.72 19.94 -11.53
N PRO A 137 -4.07 20.55 -10.38
CA PRO A 137 -3.65 20.05 -9.10
C PRO A 137 -4.30 18.70 -8.86
N ILE A 138 -3.46 17.72 -8.59
CA ILE A 138 -3.86 16.39 -8.18
C ILE A 138 -3.24 16.17 -6.83
N TYR A 139 -4.09 16.09 -5.81
CA TYR A 139 -3.68 15.85 -4.45
C TYR A 139 -3.75 14.34 -4.19
N GLU A 140 -2.71 13.63 -4.64
CA GLU A 140 -2.58 12.17 -4.43
C GLU A 140 -2.75 11.81 -2.95
N ASP A 141 -2.20 12.62 -2.05
CA ASP A 141 -2.26 12.43 -0.60
C ASP A 141 -3.69 12.42 -0.06
N GLU A 142 -4.60 13.23 -0.61
CA GLU A 142 -6.00 13.30 -0.16
C GLU A 142 -6.77 12.01 -0.44
N ILE A 143 -6.53 11.38 -1.60
CA ILE A 143 -7.11 10.07 -1.92
C ILE A 143 -6.38 9.01 -1.11
N ALA A 144 -5.05 8.97 -1.19
CA ALA A 144 -4.23 7.89 -0.65
C ALA A 144 -4.40 7.72 0.88
N LEU A 145 -4.54 8.82 1.64
CA LEU A 145 -4.75 8.77 3.09
C LEU A 145 -6.15 8.29 3.51
N ARG A 146 -7.14 8.31 2.61
CA ARG A 146 -8.51 7.84 2.90
C ARG A 146 -8.69 6.35 2.59
N LEU A 147 -7.77 5.74 1.84
CA LEU A 147 -7.84 4.33 1.48
C LEU A 147 -7.36 3.47 2.65
N ASN A 148 -8.20 2.53 3.07
CA ASN A 148 -7.88 1.58 4.12
C ASN A 148 -8.42 0.21 3.73
N HIS A 149 -7.57 -0.60 3.06
CA HIS A 149 -7.96 -1.90 2.55
C HIS A 149 -6.70 -2.79 2.40
N PRO A 150 -6.76 -4.10 2.69
CA PRO A 150 -5.59 -5.00 2.64
C PRO A 150 -4.92 -5.10 1.26
N ASN A 151 -5.67 -4.92 0.16
CA ASN A 151 -5.14 -4.90 -1.22
C ASN A 151 -4.83 -3.48 -1.75
N MET A 152 -4.70 -2.50 -0.86
CA MET A 152 -4.22 -1.14 -1.15
C MET A 152 -2.97 -0.87 -0.34
N VAL A 153 -2.00 -0.15 -0.91
CA VAL A 153 -0.89 0.36 -0.11
C VAL A 153 -1.40 1.29 0.99
N LYS A 154 -0.98 1.03 2.22
CA LYS A 154 -1.30 1.84 3.39
C LYS A 154 -0.49 3.13 3.37
N SER A 155 -1.17 4.26 3.23
CA SER A 155 -0.59 5.57 3.47
C SER A 155 -0.55 5.86 4.96
N ILE A 156 0.59 6.34 5.45
CA ILE A 156 0.87 6.55 6.88
C ILE A 156 0.58 8.00 7.26
N LYS A 157 1.19 8.95 6.54
CA LYS A 157 1.01 10.40 6.74
C LYS A 157 1.36 11.17 5.47
N SER A 158 0.88 12.41 5.37
CA SER A 158 1.39 13.37 4.39
C SER A 158 1.77 14.70 5.04
N GLU A 159 2.66 15.43 4.40
CA GLU A 159 3.00 16.81 4.73
C GLU A 159 3.14 17.62 3.44
N ARG A 160 2.80 18.92 3.50
CA ARG A 160 2.97 19.83 2.37
C ARG A 160 3.94 20.93 2.74
N THR A 161 4.96 21.13 1.91
CA THR A 161 5.93 22.21 2.06
C THR A 161 6.01 23.05 0.79
N THR A 162 6.59 24.25 0.90
CA THR A 162 6.94 25.07 -0.26
C THR A 162 8.44 24.99 -0.45
N TYR A 163 8.87 24.83 -1.71
CA TYR A 163 10.27 24.83 -2.10
C TYR A 163 10.45 25.79 -3.28
N GLU A 164 11.51 26.59 -3.26
CA GLU A 164 11.91 27.41 -4.40
C GLU A 164 13.05 26.67 -5.11
N ASP A 165 12.82 26.29 -6.36
CA ASP A 165 13.80 25.53 -7.14
C ASP A 165 14.98 26.40 -7.58
N SER A 166 16.00 25.76 -8.15
CA SER A 166 17.20 26.44 -8.68
C SER A 166 16.94 27.52 -9.74
N ASN A 167 15.73 27.59 -10.31
CA ASN A 167 15.32 28.64 -11.26
C ASN A 167 14.54 29.78 -10.57
N GLY A 168 14.36 29.73 -9.25
CA GLY A 168 13.55 30.69 -8.49
C GLY A 168 12.05 30.42 -8.56
N GLU A 169 11.60 29.26 -9.09
CA GLU A 169 10.18 28.94 -9.15
C GLU A 169 9.70 28.32 -7.83
N LYS A 170 8.68 28.93 -7.21
CA LYS A 170 8.03 28.37 -6.02
C LYS A 170 7.14 27.19 -6.39
N GLN A 171 7.39 26.05 -5.77
CA GLN A 171 6.69 24.79 -5.95
C GLN A 171 6.05 24.34 -4.63
N ILE A 172 4.86 23.74 -4.71
CA ILE A 172 4.25 23.04 -3.58
C ILE A 172 4.68 21.58 -3.68
N ILE A 173 5.26 21.07 -2.61
CA ILE A 173 5.73 19.70 -2.49
C ILE A 173 4.83 18.93 -1.52
N ILE A 174 4.33 17.78 -1.94
CA ILE A 174 3.71 16.80 -1.06
C ILE A 174 4.75 15.75 -0.71
N TRP A 175 4.92 15.49 0.59
CA TRP A 175 5.70 14.38 1.14
C TRP A 175 4.71 13.33 1.63
N LEU A 176 4.65 12.19 0.95
CA LEU A 176 3.73 11.10 1.28
C LEU A 176 4.52 9.91 1.80
N TYR A 177 4.21 9.49 3.03
CA TYR A 177 4.77 8.31 3.67
C TYR A 177 3.80 7.14 3.51
N MET A 178 4.30 5.99 3.09
CA MET A 178 3.50 4.78 2.89
C MET A 178 4.25 3.54 3.37
N GLU A 179 3.55 2.43 3.56
CA GLU A 179 4.18 1.15 3.87
C GLU A 179 5.14 0.73 2.74
N TYR A 180 6.22 0.04 3.11
CA TYR A 180 7.11 -0.59 2.14
C TYR A 180 6.58 -1.96 1.73
N LEU A 181 6.59 -2.24 0.43
CA LEU A 181 6.23 -3.53 -0.14
C LEU A 181 7.45 -4.07 -0.89
N PRO A 182 8.00 -5.25 -0.52
CA PRO A 182 9.29 -5.69 -1.03
C PRO A 182 9.22 -6.35 -2.41
N ILE A 183 8.08 -6.92 -2.81
CA ILE A 183 8.03 -7.81 -3.98
C ILE A 183 7.53 -7.04 -5.20
N ARG A 184 8.33 -7.07 -6.28
CA ARG A 184 7.91 -6.61 -7.61
C ARG A 184 7.44 -7.78 -8.45
N ILE A 185 6.37 -7.57 -9.22
CA ILE A 185 5.88 -8.57 -10.18
C ILE A 185 6.60 -8.39 -11.51
N SER A 186 7.03 -9.51 -12.10
CA SER A 186 7.53 -9.56 -13.47
C SER A 186 7.04 -10.82 -14.18
N TYR A 187 7.14 -10.85 -15.50
CA TYR A 187 6.91 -12.09 -16.26
C TYR A 187 7.80 -13.23 -15.78
N LYS A 188 9.08 -12.96 -15.47
CA LYS A 188 10.07 -13.97 -15.04
C LYS A 188 9.66 -14.60 -13.72
N THR A 189 9.24 -13.79 -12.75
CA THR A 189 8.83 -14.27 -11.42
C THR A 189 7.49 -15.01 -11.46
N VAL A 190 6.60 -14.64 -12.38
CA VAL A 190 5.31 -15.34 -12.58
C VAL A 190 5.50 -16.64 -13.35
N ASN A 191 6.45 -16.70 -14.30
CA ASN A 191 6.80 -17.87 -15.09
C ASN A 191 5.59 -18.61 -15.70
N LYS A 192 4.64 -17.85 -16.27
CA LYS A 192 3.36 -18.34 -16.81
C LYS A 192 2.45 -19.11 -15.82
N ASN A 193 2.81 -19.21 -14.53
CA ASN A 193 2.07 -19.96 -13.54
C ASN A 193 0.68 -19.35 -13.34
N GLU A 194 -0.36 -20.10 -13.71
CA GLU A 194 -1.73 -19.60 -13.66
C GLU A 194 -2.25 -19.41 -12.23
N ASP A 195 -1.73 -20.14 -11.25
CA ASP A 195 -2.08 -19.93 -9.84
C ASP A 195 -1.54 -18.59 -9.33
N VAL A 196 -0.33 -18.23 -9.74
CA VAL A 196 0.25 -16.90 -9.44
C VAL A 196 -0.56 -15.82 -10.14
N LEU A 197 -0.89 -15.98 -11.42
CA LEU A 197 -1.73 -15.05 -12.18
C LEU A 197 -3.12 -14.89 -11.55
N ARG A 198 -3.73 -15.99 -11.09
CA ARG A 198 -5.01 -16.01 -10.38
C ARG A 198 -4.94 -15.21 -9.09
N ARG A 199 -3.90 -15.42 -8.26
CA ARG A 199 -3.70 -14.65 -7.02
C ARG A 199 -3.52 -13.15 -7.30
N ILE A 200 -2.71 -12.78 -8.30
CA ILE A 200 -2.54 -11.38 -8.72
C ILE A 200 -3.89 -10.79 -9.15
N ALA A 201 -4.61 -11.46 -10.05
CA ALA A 201 -5.89 -10.98 -10.56
C ALA A 201 -6.92 -10.84 -9.44
N ARG A 202 -7.06 -11.84 -8.59
CA ARG A 202 -7.96 -11.84 -7.42
C ARG A 202 -7.67 -10.65 -6.52
N ASP A 203 -6.44 -10.52 -6.04
CA ASP A 203 -6.07 -9.49 -5.07
C ASP A 203 -6.25 -8.07 -5.64
N VAL A 204 -5.90 -7.87 -6.92
CA VAL A 204 -6.14 -6.61 -7.63
C VAL A 204 -7.64 -6.35 -7.80
N LEU A 205 -8.45 -7.37 -8.11
CA LEU A 205 -9.90 -7.23 -8.22
C LEU A 205 -10.56 -6.85 -6.88
N ILE A 206 -10.14 -7.46 -5.77
CA ILE A 206 -10.63 -7.09 -4.44
C ILE A 206 -10.29 -5.62 -4.16
N GLY A 207 -9.07 -5.20 -4.50
CA GLY A 207 -8.67 -3.79 -4.42
C GLY A 207 -9.52 -2.87 -5.32
N LEU A 208 -9.70 -3.21 -6.59
CA LEU A 208 -10.49 -2.41 -7.51
C LEU A 208 -11.96 -2.33 -7.09
N ASP A 209 -12.56 -3.42 -6.60
CA ASP A 209 -13.93 -3.41 -6.07
C ASP A 209 -14.07 -2.42 -4.91
N TYR A 210 -13.10 -2.38 -4.00
CA TYR A 210 -13.04 -1.40 -2.92
C TYR A 210 -13.01 0.05 -3.46
N LEU A 211 -12.08 0.37 -4.39
CA LEU A 211 -11.99 1.71 -4.99
C LEU A 211 -13.26 2.10 -5.77
N HIS A 212 -13.77 1.17 -6.56
CA HIS A 212 -14.90 1.40 -7.47
C HIS A 212 -16.20 1.63 -6.68
N LYS A 213 -16.39 0.98 -5.53
CA LYS A 213 -17.50 1.29 -4.59
C LYS A 213 -17.47 2.70 -4.03
N GLN A 214 -16.28 3.29 -3.92
CA GLN A 214 -16.10 4.71 -3.53
C GLN A 214 -16.16 5.64 -4.75
N ASN A 215 -16.49 5.10 -5.92
CA ASN A 215 -16.56 5.81 -7.19
C ASN A 215 -15.21 6.48 -7.57
N ILE A 216 -14.11 5.80 -7.25
CA ILE A 216 -12.74 6.21 -7.57
C ILE A 216 -12.19 5.28 -8.65
N ALA A 217 -11.70 5.84 -9.76
CA ALA A 217 -10.90 5.07 -10.73
C ALA A 217 -9.42 5.32 -10.47
N HIS A 218 -8.59 4.29 -10.68
CA HIS A 218 -7.14 4.38 -10.51
C HIS A 218 -6.45 5.10 -11.69
N LEU A 219 -6.88 4.83 -12.93
CA LEU A 219 -6.47 5.49 -14.18
C LEU A 219 -5.02 5.29 -14.67
N ASP A 220 -4.14 4.75 -13.83
CA ASP A 220 -2.76 4.37 -14.22
C ASP A 220 -2.41 2.95 -13.75
N LEU A 221 -3.38 2.03 -13.80
CA LEU A 221 -3.14 0.65 -13.38
C LEU A 221 -2.19 -0.03 -14.38
N LYS A 222 -1.06 -0.51 -13.87
CA LYS A 222 0.00 -1.19 -14.63
C LYS A 222 0.79 -2.09 -13.69
N ILE A 223 1.60 -2.98 -14.25
CA ILE A 223 2.42 -3.94 -13.48
C ILE A 223 3.30 -3.23 -12.45
N ALA A 224 3.92 -2.10 -12.83
CA ALA A 224 4.76 -1.32 -11.92
C ALA A 224 4.00 -0.69 -10.74
N ASN A 225 2.66 -0.72 -10.78
CA ASN A 225 1.77 -0.19 -9.74
C ASN A 225 1.03 -1.32 -8.99
N ILE A 226 1.54 -2.55 -9.09
CA ILE A 226 1.11 -3.69 -8.27
C ILE A 226 2.37 -4.25 -7.58
N MET A 227 2.34 -4.31 -6.25
CA MET A 227 3.44 -4.83 -5.46
C MET A 227 2.94 -5.95 -4.53
N GLY A 228 3.84 -6.86 -4.18
CA GLY A 228 3.57 -7.96 -3.28
C GLY A 228 4.19 -7.77 -1.90
N ASP A 229 3.62 -8.45 -0.93
CA ASP A 229 4.15 -8.61 0.41
C ASP A 229 3.97 -10.05 0.88
N HIS A 230 4.84 -10.52 1.77
CA HIS A 230 4.71 -11.86 2.33
C HIS A 230 3.68 -11.87 3.46
N LYS A 231 2.71 -12.76 3.38
CA LYS A 231 1.72 -12.98 4.44
C LYS A 231 1.41 -14.47 4.54
N LYS A 232 1.71 -15.06 5.70
CA LYS A 232 1.46 -16.48 6.01
C LYS A 232 2.01 -17.44 4.95
N GLY A 233 3.26 -17.23 4.51
CA GLY A 233 3.91 -18.10 3.51
C GLY A 233 3.49 -17.84 2.06
N GLU A 234 2.48 -16.99 1.81
CA GLU A 234 2.06 -16.61 0.46
C GLU A 234 2.42 -15.15 0.14
N ILE A 235 2.41 -14.81 -1.16
CA ILE A 235 2.53 -13.43 -1.63
C ILE A 235 1.13 -12.85 -1.78
N PHE A 236 0.86 -11.77 -1.07
CA PHE A 236 -0.35 -10.97 -1.17
C PHE A 236 -0.08 -9.71 -1.98
N TYR A 237 -0.95 -9.38 -2.94
CA TYR A 237 -0.74 -8.24 -3.83
C TYR A 237 -1.58 -7.02 -3.46
N LYS A 238 -0.97 -5.84 -3.63
CA LYS A 238 -1.59 -4.54 -3.34
C LYS A 238 -1.43 -3.59 -4.52
N ILE A 239 -2.45 -2.78 -4.75
CA ILE A 239 -2.41 -1.65 -5.70
C ILE A 239 -1.67 -0.47 -5.05
N ILE A 240 -0.78 0.16 -5.80
CA ILE A 240 0.01 1.32 -5.37
C ILE A 240 -0.13 2.49 -6.34
N ASP A 241 0.35 3.67 -5.92
CA ASP A 241 0.50 4.88 -6.76
C ASP A 241 -0.81 5.49 -7.29
N PHE A 242 -1.48 6.28 -6.43
CA PHE A 242 -2.76 6.92 -6.72
C PHE A 242 -2.61 8.32 -7.35
N GLY A 243 -1.44 8.65 -7.89
CA GLY A 243 -1.15 9.96 -8.50
C GLY A 243 -2.07 10.32 -9.67
N TYR A 244 -2.77 9.34 -10.23
CA TYR A 244 -3.75 9.51 -11.29
C TYR A 244 -5.19 9.22 -10.87
N ALA A 245 -5.41 8.76 -9.64
CA ALA A 245 -6.73 8.37 -9.19
C ALA A 245 -7.68 9.57 -9.11
N ARG A 246 -8.94 9.37 -9.47
CA ARG A 246 -9.97 10.42 -9.47
C ARG A 246 -11.31 9.87 -9.05
N HIS A 247 -12.13 10.73 -8.43
CA HIS A 247 -13.56 10.48 -8.32
C HIS A 247 -14.23 10.63 -9.70
N MET A 248 -15.04 9.65 -10.09
CA MET A 248 -15.75 9.67 -11.38
C MET A 248 -17.06 10.45 -11.27
N LYS A 249 -17.10 11.69 -11.74
CA LYS A 249 -18.35 12.47 -11.75
C LYS A 249 -19.29 11.90 -12.82
N ASN A 250 -20.42 11.32 -12.42
CA ASN A 250 -21.38 10.63 -13.31
C ASN A 250 -20.82 9.37 -14.00
N GLY A 251 -19.91 8.65 -13.35
CA GLY A 251 -19.40 7.36 -13.83
C GLY A 251 -18.26 7.44 -14.86
N GLU A 252 -18.01 8.61 -15.44
CA GLU A 252 -16.91 8.85 -16.37
C GLU A 252 -16.36 10.27 -16.29
N ILE A 253 -15.11 10.47 -16.70
CA ILE A 253 -14.49 11.79 -16.81
C ILE A 253 -13.75 11.93 -18.14
N LYS A 254 -13.84 13.12 -18.73
CA LYS A 254 -13.07 13.49 -19.91
C LYS A 254 -11.86 14.31 -19.48
N ILE A 255 -10.66 13.76 -19.63
CA ILE A 255 -9.43 14.47 -19.22
C ILE A 255 -8.65 14.89 -20.47
N PRO A 256 -8.24 16.17 -20.60
CA PRO A 256 -7.60 16.68 -21.83
C PRO A 256 -6.25 16.04 -22.19
N THR A 257 -5.59 15.37 -21.25
CA THR A 257 -4.20 14.99 -21.42
C THR A 257 -4.07 13.57 -21.99
N LYS A 258 -3.55 13.47 -23.22
CA LYS A 258 -3.17 12.20 -23.87
C LYS A 258 -2.11 11.37 -23.11
N ASN A 259 -1.62 11.85 -21.96
CA ASN A 259 -0.52 11.27 -21.20
C ASN A 259 -0.98 10.32 -20.07
N TYR A 260 -2.28 10.16 -19.81
CA TYR A 260 -2.76 9.15 -18.87
C TYR A 260 -2.67 7.76 -19.50
N GLY A 261 -2.00 6.83 -18.82
CA GLY A 261 -1.62 5.52 -19.34
C GLY A 261 -0.31 5.57 -20.14
N THR A 262 0.68 4.79 -19.71
CA THR A 262 1.95 4.61 -20.43
C THR A 262 1.88 3.30 -21.21
N PHE A 263 2.02 3.35 -22.53
CA PHE A 263 2.23 2.19 -23.44
C PHE A 263 0.93 1.33 -23.69
N PRO A 264 0.82 0.61 -24.83
CA PRO A 264 -0.36 0.39 -25.67
C PRO A 264 -1.22 -0.77 -25.17
N TYR A 265 -1.88 -0.54 -24.04
CA TYR A 265 -3.14 -1.18 -23.70
C TYR A 265 -4.01 -0.14 -23.04
N LYS A 266 -3.93 1.09 -23.55
CA LYS A 266 -4.89 2.08 -23.15
C LYS A 266 -6.27 1.52 -23.45
N PRO A 267 -7.23 1.67 -22.55
CA PRO A 267 -8.62 1.36 -22.86
C PRO A 267 -9.07 2.07 -24.16
N PRO A 268 -9.75 1.38 -25.09
CA PRO A 268 -10.16 1.94 -26.38
C PRO A 268 -10.90 3.27 -26.26
N GLU A 269 -11.76 3.42 -25.25
CA GLU A 269 -12.51 4.64 -24.98
C GLU A 269 -11.61 5.85 -24.63
N ILE A 270 -10.44 5.61 -24.02
CA ILE A 270 -9.44 6.65 -23.75
C ILE A 270 -8.76 7.05 -25.07
N VAL A 271 -8.41 6.06 -25.90
CA VAL A 271 -7.72 6.30 -27.18
C VAL A 271 -8.61 7.05 -28.17
N LEU A 272 -9.88 6.65 -28.25
CA LEU A 272 -10.84 7.16 -29.22
C LEU A 272 -11.47 8.49 -28.76
N HIS A 273 -11.75 8.62 -27.47
CA HIS A 273 -12.61 9.70 -26.96
C HIS A 273 -12.04 10.46 -25.76
N ASN A 274 -10.88 10.04 -25.21
CA ASN A 274 -10.32 10.50 -23.93
C ASN A 274 -11.31 10.38 -22.77
N ILE A 275 -12.16 9.35 -22.81
CA ILE A 275 -13.13 9.04 -21.76
C ILE A 275 -12.47 8.05 -20.80
N HIS A 276 -12.43 8.39 -19.53
CA HIS A 276 -11.93 7.54 -18.46
C HIS A 276 -13.08 7.09 -17.57
N SER A 277 -13.09 5.83 -17.15
CA SER A 277 -14.15 5.26 -16.30
C SER A 277 -13.59 4.23 -15.33
N LEU A 278 -14.41 3.73 -14.41
CA LEU A 278 -14.06 2.57 -13.57
C LEU A 278 -13.73 1.32 -14.42
N LYS A 279 -14.45 1.14 -15.55
CA LYS A 279 -14.24 0.04 -16.51
C LYS A 279 -12.93 0.13 -17.28
N SER A 280 -12.30 1.30 -17.27
CA SER A 280 -10.95 1.49 -17.81
C SER A 280 -9.90 0.77 -16.98
N ASP A 281 -10.07 0.68 -15.65
CA ASP A 281 -9.17 -0.11 -14.79
C ASP A 281 -9.30 -1.62 -15.04
N ILE A 282 -10.51 -2.10 -15.35
CA ILE A 282 -10.76 -3.52 -15.68
C ILE A 282 -10.04 -3.93 -16.96
N TRP A 283 -10.06 -3.08 -17.98
CA TRP A 283 -9.27 -3.30 -19.18
C TRP A 283 -7.76 -3.37 -18.87
N CYS A 284 -7.27 -2.44 -18.04
CA CYS A 284 -5.86 -2.43 -17.63
C CYS A 284 -5.48 -3.73 -16.90
N LEU A 285 -6.34 -4.27 -16.03
CA LEU A 285 -6.12 -5.57 -15.41
C LEU A 285 -6.02 -6.70 -16.43
N GLY A 286 -6.98 -6.79 -17.37
CA GLY A 286 -6.92 -7.80 -18.44
C GLY A 286 -5.63 -7.75 -19.24
N ALA A 287 -5.16 -6.54 -19.55
CA ALA A 287 -3.90 -6.32 -20.26
C ALA A 287 -2.68 -6.72 -19.44
N ILE A 288 -2.69 -6.48 -18.12
CA ILE A 288 -1.64 -6.91 -17.19
C ILE A 288 -1.54 -8.44 -17.16
N ILE A 289 -2.66 -9.14 -16.99
CA ILE A 289 -2.70 -10.60 -16.95
C ILE A 289 -2.25 -11.21 -18.28
N LEU A 290 -2.70 -10.64 -19.40
CA LEU A 290 -2.24 -11.03 -20.73
C LEU A 290 -0.72 -10.89 -20.90
N PHE A 291 -0.15 -9.76 -20.48
CA PHE A 291 1.30 -9.55 -20.55
C PHE A 291 2.05 -10.55 -19.68
N LEU A 292 1.62 -10.74 -18.43
CA LEU A 292 2.25 -11.67 -17.49
C LEU A 292 2.11 -13.13 -17.94
N ARG A 293 1.07 -13.46 -18.72
CA ARG A 293 0.94 -14.78 -19.33
C ARG A 293 1.84 -14.96 -20.55
N ASN A 294 1.86 -13.99 -21.46
CA ASN A 294 2.54 -14.13 -22.74
C ASN A 294 4.05 -13.84 -22.68
N GLY A 295 4.51 -13.08 -21.68
CA GLY A 295 5.89 -12.60 -21.56
C GLY A 295 6.33 -11.59 -22.62
N LYS A 296 5.43 -11.29 -23.55
CA LYS A 296 5.58 -10.27 -24.58
C LYS A 296 4.41 -9.33 -24.49
N THR A 297 4.69 -8.08 -24.79
CA THR A 297 3.69 -7.04 -24.97
C THR A 297 3.08 -7.22 -26.37
N PRO A 298 1.84 -7.70 -26.56
CA PRO A 298 1.09 -7.47 -27.80
C PRO A 298 1.33 -6.08 -28.44
N PHE A 299 1.34 -6.04 -29.76
CA PHE A 299 1.56 -4.81 -30.53
C PHE A 299 2.90 -4.11 -30.20
N TYR A 300 3.91 -4.89 -29.83
CA TYR A 300 5.32 -4.48 -29.88
C TYR A 300 6.12 -5.38 -30.80
N ASP A 301 7.19 -4.83 -31.36
CA ASP A 301 8.22 -5.65 -32.00
C ASP A 301 9.20 -6.23 -30.96
N SER A 302 10.09 -7.11 -31.43
CA SER A 302 11.14 -7.72 -30.61
C SER A 302 12.14 -6.72 -30.02
N LYS A 303 12.17 -5.48 -30.54
CA LYS A 303 13.02 -4.38 -30.06
C LYS A 303 12.33 -3.49 -29.03
N GLY A 304 11.07 -3.79 -28.67
CA GLY A 304 10.30 -2.98 -27.73
C GLY A 304 9.74 -1.69 -28.33
N ASN A 305 9.67 -1.58 -29.66
CA ASN A 305 8.99 -0.47 -30.33
C ASN A 305 7.49 -0.72 -30.46
N LYS A 306 6.71 0.35 -30.28
CA LYS A 306 5.25 0.36 -30.41
C LYS A 306 4.81 0.07 -31.84
N GLN A 307 3.91 -0.88 -32.01
CA GLN A 307 3.20 -1.15 -33.27
C GLN A 307 1.80 -0.51 -33.21
N SER A 308 1.78 0.83 -33.15
CA SER A 308 0.55 1.61 -32.95
C SER A 308 -0.54 1.30 -33.98
N ASP A 309 -0.17 1.01 -35.22
CA ASP A 309 -1.15 0.71 -36.27
C ASP A 309 -1.81 -0.66 -36.07
N LYS A 310 -1.07 -1.68 -35.63
CA LYS A 310 -1.67 -2.98 -35.28
C LYS A 310 -2.62 -2.87 -34.08
N TYR A 311 -2.30 -1.99 -33.14
CA TYR A 311 -3.21 -1.69 -32.03
C TYR A 311 -4.45 -0.93 -32.51
N LYS A 312 -4.32 0.02 -33.45
CA LYS A 312 -5.46 0.69 -34.11
C LYS A 312 -6.34 -0.30 -34.86
N ASP A 313 -5.77 -1.30 -35.51
CA ASP A 313 -6.55 -2.35 -36.20
C ASP A 313 -7.30 -3.24 -35.20
N PHE A 314 -6.67 -3.56 -34.07
CA PHE A 314 -7.32 -4.28 -32.98
C PHE A 314 -8.52 -3.52 -32.40
N ILE A 315 -8.39 -2.22 -32.11
CA ILE A 315 -9.53 -1.43 -31.59
C ILE A 315 -10.64 -1.22 -32.63
N LYS A 316 -10.34 -1.37 -33.93
CA LYS A 316 -11.34 -1.37 -35.01
C LYS A 316 -12.03 -2.72 -35.19
N GLY A 317 -11.62 -3.76 -34.46
CA GLY A 317 -12.13 -5.13 -34.61
C GLY A 317 -11.50 -5.91 -35.76
N ASN A 318 -10.50 -5.36 -36.45
CA ASN A 318 -9.85 -5.98 -37.62
C ASN A 318 -8.72 -6.95 -37.21
N ARG A 319 -8.46 -7.10 -35.92
CA ARG A 319 -7.39 -7.93 -35.38
C ARG A 319 -7.83 -8.52 -34.05
N THR A 320 -7.37 -9.73 -33.74
CA THR A 320 -7.59 -10.37 -32.44
C THR A 320 -6.39 -10.18 -31.51
N ILE A 321 -6.63 -10.36 -30.21
CA ILE A 321 -5.57 -10.36 -29.20
C ILE A 321 -4.82 -11.71 -29.28
N PRO A 322 -3.48 -11.71 -29.33
CA PRO A 322 -2.73 -12.95 -29.30
C PRO A 322 -2.80 -13.57 -27.89
N LEU A 323 -3.54 -14.66 -27.75
CA LEU A 323 -3.58 -15.49 -26.55
C LEU A 323 -2.59 -16.66 -26.70
N ASP A 324 -1.89 -16.99 -25.62
CA ASP A 324 -1.03 -18.18 -25.57
C ASP A 324 -1.85 -19.46 -25.78
N SER A 325 -1.43 -20.32 -26.71
CA SER A 325 -2.11 -21.59 -26.99
C SER A 325 -2.12 -22.50 -25.75
N GLU A 326 -1.07 -22.45 -24.93
CA GLU A 326 -0.92 -23.25 -23.71
C GLU A 326 -1.76 -22.74 -22.53
N ALA A 327 -2.40 -21.58 -22.65
CA ALA A 327 -3.20 -21.03 -21.55
C ALA A 327 -4.54 -21.77 -21.40
N SER A 328 -4.99 -21.93 -20.15
CA SER A 328 -6.28 -22.56 -19.86
C SER A 328 -7.45 -21.83 -20.52
N LYS A 329 -8.59 -22.52 -20.64
CA LYS A 329 -9.81 -21.90 -21.17
C LYS A 329 -10.28 -20.77 -20.27
N GLU A 330 -10.11 -20.94 -18.96
CA GLU A 330 -10.57 -20.05 -17.90
C GLU A 330 -9.81 -18.72 -17.94
N ILE A 331 -8.48 -18.74 -18.05
CA ILE A 331 -7.71 -17.50 -18.14
C ILE A 331 -7.92 -16.80 -19.48
N LYS A 332 -8.09 -17.56 -20.58
CA LYS A 332 -8.44 -17.00 -21.90
C LYS A 332 -9.76 -16.25 -21.80
N ASP A 333 -10.79 -16.88 -21.22
CA ASP A 333 -12.12 -16.30 -21.01
C ASP A 333 -12.09 -15.06 -20.10
N PHE A 334 -11.29 -15.10 -19.02
CA PHE A 334 -11.08 -13.97 -18.13
C PHE A 334 -10.47 -12.77 -18.85
N ILE A 335 -9.41 -13.01 -19.62
CA ILE A 335 -8.72 -11.96 -20.40
C ILE A 335 -9.67 -11.38 -21.45
N THR A 336 -10.42 -12.21 -22.19
CA THR A 336 -11.36 -11.72 -23.20
C THR A 336 -12.53 -10.96 -22.59
N SER A 337 -12.99 -11.34 -21.41
CA SER A 337 -14.02 -10.60 -20.65
C SER A 337 -13.52 -9.22 -20.24
N CYS A 338 -12.27 -9.10 -19.77
CA CYS A 338 -11.68 -7.80 -19.42
C CYS A 338 -11.44 -6.90 -20.62
N LEU A 339 -11.09 -7.48 -21.78
CA LEU A 339 -10.65 -6.77 -22.98
C LEU A 339 -11.77 -6.58 -24.03
N GLN A 340 -13.02 -6.47 -23.59
CA GLN A 340 -14.14 -6.06 -24.45
C GLN A 340 -13.93 -4.62 -24.97
N LEU A 341 -14.04 -4.41 -26.28
CA LEU A 341 -13.86 -3.10 -26.90
C LEU A 341 -14.88 -2.08 -26.38
N ASP A 342 -16.14 -2.50 -26.32
CA ASP A 342 -17.21 -1.76 -25.66
C ASP A 342 -17.03 -1.83 -24.13
N LYS A 343 -16.82 -0.67 -23.51
CA LYS A 343 -16.58 -0.55 -22.07
C LYS A 343 -17.77 -1.04 -21.24
N ASP A 344 -18.98 -0.92 -21.76
CA ASP A 344 -20.21 -1.24 -21.02
C ASP A 344 -20.49 -2.75 -21.01
N ARG A 345 -19.85 -3.50 -21.93
CA ARG A 345 -19.82 -4.97 -21.93
C ARG A 345 -18.75 -5.57 -21.02
N ARG A 346 -17.81 -4.77 -20.52
CA ARG A 346 -16.82 -5.28 -19.56
C ARG A 346 -17.52 -5.53 -18.23
N PRO A 347 -17.27 -6.66 -17.56
CA PRO A 347 -17.76 -6.88 -16.20
C PRO A 347 -17.12 -5.88 -15.22
N THR A 348 -17.77 -5.68 -14.07
CA THR A 348 -17.24 -4.93 -12.93
C THR A 348 -16.19 -5.76 -12.20
N ALA A 349 -15.42 -5.11 -11.32
CA ALA A 349 -14.49 -5.83 -10.44
C ALA A 349 -15.22 -6.88 -9.59
N LYS A 350 -16.40 -6.52 -9.05
CA LYS A 350 -17.27 -7.42 -8.29
C LYS A 350 -17.70 -8.65 -9.08
N GLU A 351 -18.14 -8.48 -10.32
CA GLU A 351 -18.57 -9.61 -11.17
C GLU A 351 -17.38 -10.52 -11.53
N LEU A 352 -16.21 -9.93 -11.80
CA LEU A 352 -15.00 -10.70 -12.09
C LEU A 352 -14.48 -11.51 -10.90
N LEU A 353 -14.76 -11.11 -9.66
CA LEU A 353 -14.41 -11.92 -8.49
C LEU A 353 -15.14 -13.26 -8.46
N SER A 354 -16.28 -13.38 -9.14
CA SER A 354 -17.03 -14.62 -9.31
C SER A 354 -16.66 -15.38 -10.59
N HIS A 355 -15.68 -14.91 -11.36
CA HIS A 355 -15.26 -15.56 -12.60
C HIS A 355 -14.53 -16.88 -12.32
N LYS A 356 -14.75 -17.91 -13.14
CA LYS A 356 -14.18 -19.26 -12.97
C LYS A 356 -12.66 -19.28 -12.79
N PHE A 357 -11.95 -18.46 -13.58
CA PHE A 357 -10.51 -18.27 -13.42
C PHE A 357 -10.13 -17.84 -12.00
N ILE A 358 -10.93 -16.98 -11.34
CA ILE A 358 -10.65 -16.46 -10.00
C ILE A 358 -11.07 -17.45 -8.92
N THR A 359 -12.23 -18.07 -9.05
CA THR A 359 -12.76 -19.02 -8.06
C THR A 359 -12.08 -20.38 -8.11
N GLY A 360 -11.42 -20.73 -9.23
CA GLY A 360 -10.84 -22.05 -9.45
C GLY A 360 -11.90 -23.15 -9.63
N THR A 361 -13.19 -22.78 -9.73
CA THR A 361 -14.29 -23.72 -9.91
C THR A 361 -14.60 -23.87 -11.40
N GLU A 362 -14.41 -25.07 -11.95
CA GLU A 362 -15.23 -25.53 -13.07
C GLU A 362 -16.67 -25.72 -12.57
N ASP A 363 -17.67 -25.68 -13.46
CA ASP A 363 -19.08 -25.73 -13.05
C ASP A 363 -19.35 -26.88 -12.06
N GLY A 364 -19.75 -26.56 -10.82
CA GLY A 364 -20.39 -27.54 -9.93
C GLY A 364 -19.86 -27.75 -8.52
N ILE A 365 -18.94 -26.95 -7.96
CA ILE A 365 -18.60 -27.06 -6.52
C ILE A 365 -18.67 -25.70 -5.84
N MET A 366 -19.80 -25.47 -5.17
CA MET A 366 -20.00 -24.37 -4.22
C MET A 366 -19.10 -24.60 -3.00
N PHE A 367 -18.13 -23.71 -2.76
CA PHE A 367 -17.37 -23.72 -1.51
C PHE A 367 -18.27 -23.20 -0.38
N HIS A 368 -18.72 -24.12 0.48
CA HIS A 368 -19.17 -23.76 1.81
C HIS A 368 -17.97 -23.27 2.62
N SER A 369 -18.15 -22.13 3.26
CA SER A 369 -17.23 -21.60 4.26
C SER A 369 -17.07 -22.62 5.39
N THR A 370 -15.86 -23.10 5.61
CA THR A 370 -15.50 -23.72 6.89
C THR A 370 -14.39 -22.92 7.55
N SER A 371 -14.73 -22.52 8.77
CA SER A 371 -13.91 -21.99 9.84
C SER A 371 -12.69 -22.85 10.16
N GLU A 372 -11.65 -22.15 10.62
CA GLU A 372 -10.65 -22.47 11.65
C GLU A 372 -10.13 -23.91 11.84
N GLU A 373 -8.82 -23.94 12.12
CA GLU A 373 -7.96 -25.04 12.58
C GLU A 373 -7.42 -25.99 11.50
N ASP A 374 -6.15 -25.79 11.16
CA ASP A 374 -5.15 -26.84 11.45
C ASP A 374 -3.73 -26.28 11.45
N SER A 375 -2.97 -26.80 12.40
CA SER A 375 -1.65 -26.42 12.89
C SER A 375 -0.51 -27.26 12.29
N ASP A 376 0.65 -26.62 12.18
CA ASP A 376 2.03 -27.14 12.32
C ASP A 376 2.66 -28.14 11.31
N TYR A 377 3.99 -27.94 11.16
CA TYR A 377 5.02 -28.68 10.41
C TYR A 377 5.04 -28.47 8.88
N TYR A 378 6.10 -27.93 8.25
CA TYR A 378 7.52 -28.27 8.39
C TYR A 378 8.46 -27.06 8.29
N SER A 379 9.57 -27.16 9.03
CA SER A 379 10.84 -26.48 8.80
C SER A 379 11.43 -26.86 7.44
N ASP A 380 12.15 -25.95 6.80
CA ASP A 380 13.59 -26.12 6.57
C ASP A 380 14.20 -24.82 6.06
N GLU A 381 15.34 -24.50 6.67
CA GLU A 381 16.23 -23.41 6.32
C GLU A 381 16.87 -23.70 4.95
N GLU A 382 16.73 -22.79 4.00
CA GLU A 382 17.71 -22.66 2.94
C GLU A 382 17.98 -21.17 2.69
N THR A 383 19.08 -20.72 3.27
CA THR A 383 19.82 -19.53 2.88
C THR A 383 20.10 -19.56 1.39
N LEU A 384 19.55 -18.61 0.64
CA LEU A 384 19.97 -18.36 -0.74
C LEU A 384 20.34 -16.91 -0.92
N ASP A 385 21.56 -16.76 -1.42
CA ASP A 385 22.37 -15.57 -1.53
C ASP A 385 21.67 -14.41 -2.26
N ILE A 386 21.88 -13.26 -1.66
CA ILE A 386 21.64 -11.93 -2.20
C ILE A 386 22.71 -11.69 -3.24
N ASP A 387 22.35 -11.57 -4.52
CA ASP A 387 23.23 -10.94 -5.49
C ASP A 387 22.54 -10.47 -6.80
N TRP A 388 22.74 -9.17 -7.06
CA TRP A 388 22.67 -8.42 -8.34
C TRP A 388 21.36 -7.76 -8.84
N LEU A 389 21.34 -6.43 -8.62
CA LEU A 389 21.04 -5.28 -9.51
C LEU A 389 19.80 -5.30 -10.44
#